data_AF-A0A925PER3-F1
#
_entry.id   AF-A0A925PER3-F1
#
_cell.length_a   1.000
_cell.length_b   1.000
_cell.length_c   1.000
_cell.angle_alpha   90.00
_cell.angle_beta   90.00
_cell.angle_gamma   90.00
#
_symmetry.space_group_name_H-M   'P 1'
#
loop_
_entity.id
_entity.type
_entity.pdbx_description
1 polymer ?
#
loop_
_entity_poly.entity_id
_entity_poly.type
_entity_poly.pdbx_seq_one_letter_code
_entity_poly.pdbx_strand_id
1 'polypeptide(L)'
;MKETVEKVIADRSKDGAFVFHDPKLDADLNLNFEQIKIVRGMSGYGWFANTIFHDKEEPKKQYALDFWFKPDGDKLTLMDIRVQKGPKRDGDGWIMVTRLPVAWWWLPVQEHPG
;
A
#
# COMPACT_ATOMS: atom_id res chain seq x y z
N MET A 1 -11.15 -7.35 -7.05
CA MET A 1 -10.30 -6.45 -6.24
C MET A 1 -9.35 -7.20 -5.33
N LYS A 2 -9.82 -8.05 -4.39
CA LYS A 2 -8.90 -8.82 -3.54
C LYS A 2 -7.93 -9.67 -4.36
N GLU A 3 -8.46 -10.44 -5.31
CA GLU A 3 -7.65 -11.23 -6.25
C GLU A 3 -6.70 -10.37 -7.09
N THR A 4 -7.10 -9.14 -7.44
CA THR A 4 -6.25 -8.19 -8.19
C THR A 4 -5.06 -7.76 -7.34
N VAL A 5 -5.28 -7.48 -6.05
CA VAL A 5 -4.21 -7.14 -5.10
C VAL A 5 -3.29 -8.33 -4.87
N GLU A 6 -3.85 -9.52 -4.64
CA GLU A 6 -3.09 -10.75 -4.45
C GLU A 6 -2.24 -11.09 -5.68
N LYS A 7 -2.78 -10.89 -6.88
CA LYS A 7 -2.02 -11.03 -8.13
C LYS A 7 -0.87 -10.03 -8.22
N VAL A 8 -1.09 -8.74 -7.91
CA VAL A 8 0.00 -7.74 -7.88
C VAL A 8 1.08 -8.15 -6.88
N ILE A 9 0.69 -8.65 -5.70
CA ILE A 9 1.62 -9.12 -4.68
C ILE A 9 2.42 -10.31 -5.21
N ALA A 10 1.78 -11.32 -5.79
CA ALA A 10 2.44 -12.49 -6.36
C ALA A 10 3.40 -12.10 -7.50
N ASP A 11 2.96 -11.27 -8.44
CA ASP A 11 3.74 -10.84 -9.61
C ASP A 11 5.00 -10.02 -9.21
N ARG A 12 4.96 -9.34 -8.06
CA ARG A 12 6.07 -8.54 -7.51
C ARG A 12 6.82 -9.23 -6.37
N SER A 13 6.47 -10.48 -6.07
CA SER A 13 7.17 -11.25 -5.04
C SER A 13 8.42 -11.90 -5.61
N LYS A 14 9.50 -11.86 -4.84
CA LYS A 14 10.76 -12.53 -5.13
C LYS A 14 11.22 -13.27 -3.89
N ASP A 15 11.65 -14.52 -4.05
CA ASP A 15 12.12 -15.38 -2.95
C ASP A 15 11.14 -15.45 -1.76
N GLY A 16 9.84 -15.52 -2.08
CA GLY A 16 8.75 -15.64 -1.12
C GLY A 16 8.33 -14.34 -0.42
N ALA A 17 8.88 -13.19 -0.78
CA ALA A 17 8.52 -11.89 -0.21
C ALA A 17 8.14 -10.88 -1.28
N PHE A 18 7.13 -10.06 -0.99
CA PHE A 18 6.74 -8.93 -1.80
C PHE A 18 7.83 -7.85 -1.74
N VAL A 19 8.40 -7.52 -2.90
CA VAL A 19 9.45 -6.50 -2.99
C VAL A 19 8.80 -5.16 -3.32
N PHE A 20 8.96 -4.19 -2.43
CA PHE A 20 8.42 -2.84 -2.61
C PHE A 20 9.46 -1.79 -2.25
N HIS A 21 9.81 -0.95 -3.22
CA HIS A 21 10.66 0.21 -2.99
C HIS A 21 9.88 1.31 -2.27
N ASP A 22 10.25 1.62 -1.03
CA ASP A 22 9.66 2.71 -0.25
C ASP A 22 10.38 4.02 -0.56
N PRO A 23 9.77 4.94 -1.33
CA PRO A 23 10.43 6.18 -1.76
C PRO A 23 10.73 7.13 -0.59
N LYS A 24 10.08 6.96 0.57
CA LYS A 24 10.37 7.79 1.76
C LYS A 24 11.65 7.35 2.45
N LEU A 25 11.95 6.05 2.40
CA LEU A 25 13.16 5.48 2.99
C LEU A 25 14.29 5.34 1.96
N ASP A 26 13.97 5.48 0.68
CA ASP A 26 14.85 5.19 -0.46
C ASP A 26 15.44 3.77 -0.34
N ALA A 27 14.58 2.80 -0.03
CA ALA A 27 14.98 1.44 0.28
C ALA A 27 13.97 0.40 -0.19
N ASP A 28 14.47 -0.77 -0.59
CA ASP A 28 13.63 -1.92 -0.92
C ASP A 28 13.20 -2.65 0.35
N LEU A 29 11.89 -2.72 0.55
CA LEU A 29 11.27 -3.50 1.61
C LEU A 29 10.96 -4.91 1.09
N ASN A 30 11.38 -5.92 1.84
CA ASN A 30 11.02 -7.32 1.62
C ASN A 30 9.93 -7.69 2.60
N LEU A 31 8.70 -7.82 2.11
CA LEU A 31 7.50 -7.87 2.94
C LEU A 31 6.75 -9.18 2.78
N ASN A 32 6.34 -9.79 3.88
CA ASN A 32 5.43 -10.93 3.88
C ASN A 32 3.99 -10.41 4.01
N PHE A 33 3.13 -10.83 3.07
CA PHE A 33 1.72 -10.46 3.08
C PHE A 33 0.98 -11.17 4.22
N GLU A 34 0.20 -10.41 4.99
CA GLU A 34 -0.65 -10.97 6.04
C GLU A 34 -2.12 -11.01 5.61
N GLN A 35 -2.67 -9.85 5.22
CA GLN A 35 -4.10 -9.73 4.91
C GLN A 35 -4.46 -8.45 4.17
N ILE A 36 -5.60 -8.47 3.50
CA ILE A 36 -6.32 -7.26 3.07
C ILE A 36 -7.25 -6.85 4.20
N LYS A 37 -6.96 -5.71 4.84
CA LYS A 37 -7.75 -5.18 5.96
C LYS A 37 -9.06 -4.55 5.50
N ILE A 38 -9.02 -3.76 4.42
CA ILE A 38 -10.21 -3.12 3.86
C ILE A 38 -10.05 -2.87 2.37
N VAL A 39 -11.17 -3.00 1.64
CA VAL A 39 -11.30 -2.53 0.26
C VAL A 39 -12.37 -1.45 0.25
N ARG A 40 -12.07 -0.29 -0.34
CA ARG A 40 -13.07 0.75 -0.57
C ARG A 40 -13.02 1.20 -2.03
N GLY A 41 -14.18 1.23 -2.66
CA GLY A 41 -14.38 1.99 -3.89
C GLY A 41 -14.90 3.37 -3.56
N MET A 42 -14.64 4.34 -4.42
CA MET A 42 -15.51 5.50 -4.52
C MET A 42 -15.90 5.75 -5.96
N SER A 43 -17.19 5.98 -6.12
CA SER A 43 -17.84 6.23 -7.41
C SER A 43 -17.13 7.37 -8.14
N GLY A 44 -16.74 7.13 -9.39
CA GLY A 44 -16.13 8.13 -10.28
C GLY A 44 -14.61 8.34 -10.17
N TYR A 45 -13.92 7.79 -9.16
CA TYR A 45 -12.48 8.07 -8.94
C TYR A 45 -11.58 6.83 -8.91
N GLY A 46 -12.07 5.71 -8.36
CA GLY A 46 -11.31 4.46 -8.30
C GLY A 46 -11.51 3.70 -6.99
N TRP A 47 -10.58 2.80 -6.71
CA TRP A 47 -10.60 1.95 -5.52
C TRP A 47 -9.25 1.94 -4.83
N PHE A 48 -9.26 1.65 -3.54
CA PHE A 48 -8.04 1.24 -2.85
C PHE A 48 -8.27 0.02 -1.97
N ALA A 49 -7.19 -0.73 -1.78
CA ALA A 49 -7.12 -1.82 -0.82
C ALA A 49 -6.02 -1.50 0.20
N ASN A 50 -6.39 -1.43 1.48
CA ASN A 50 -5.44 -1.36 2.58
C ASN A 50 -5.05 -2.79 2.97
N THR A 51 -3.76 -3.04 2.98
CA THR A 51 -3.15 -4.36 3.19
C THR A 51 -2.16 -4.28 4.34
N ILE A 52 -2.03 -5.37 5.09
CA ILE A 52 -1.07 -5.50 6.18
C ILE A 52 0.03 -6.46 5.76
N PHE A 53 1.25 -6.04 6.03
CA PHE A 53 2.47 -6.81 5.83
C PHE A 53 3.33 -6.76 7.09
N HIS A 54 4.28 -7.68 7.21
CA HIS A 54 5.44 -7.53 8.08
C HIS A 54 6.74 -7.66 7.30
N ASP A 55 7.81 -7.08 7.84
CA ASP A 55 9.17 -7.26 7.35
C ASP A 55 9.58 -8.75 7.40
N LYS A 56 10.22 -9.24 6.33
CA LYS A 56 10.62 -10.64 6.19
C LYS A 56 11.53 -11.13 7.32
N GLU A 57 12.43 -10.26 7.81
CA GLU A 57 13.44 -10.61 8.82
C GLU A 57 13.00 -10.24 10.24
N GLU A 58 12.13 -9.23 10.38
CA GLU A 58 11.60 -8.78 11.68
C GLU A 58 10.07 -8.70 11.65
N PRO A 59 9.35 -9.81 11.94
CA PRO A 59 7.89 -9.85 11.87
C PRO A 59 7.17 -8.82 12.76
N LYS A 60 7.82 -8.28 13.80
CA LYS A 60 7.24 -7.21 14.63
C LYS A 60 7.16 -5.86 13.90
N LYS A 61 7.94 -5.67 12.83
CA LYS A 61 7.87 -4.48 11.98
C LYS A 61 6.71 -4.64 10.99
N GLN A 62 5.53 -4.21 11.39
CA GLN A 62 4.36 -4.21 10.53
C GLN A 62 4.23 -2.93 9.70
N TYR A 63 3.68 -3.10 8.51
CA TYR A 63 3.38 -2.05 7.55
C TYR A 63 1.92 -2.16 7.10
N ALA A 64 1.29 -1.02 6.88
CA ALA A 64 0.03 -0.94 6.15
C ALA A 64 0.27 -0.25 4.81
N LEU A 65 0.02 -0.95 3.71
CA LEU A 65 0.17 -0.45 2.34
C LEU A 65 -1.20 -0.27 1.70
N ASP A 66 -1.41 0.89 1.08
CA ASP A 66 -2.57 1.18 0.26
C ASP A 66 -2.23 0.94 -1.21
N PHE A 67 -2.94 0.01 -1.84
CA PHE A 67 -2.87 -0.26 -3.27
C PHE A 67 -3.98 0.51 -3.96
N TRP A 68 -3.64 1.41 -4.87
CA TRP A 68 -4.56 2.32 -5.52
C TRP A 68 -4.82 1.89 -6.95
N PHE A 69 -6.10 1.80 -7.33
CA PHE A 69 -6.53 1.34 -8.65
C PHE A 69 -7.50 2.31 -9.30
N LYS A 70 -7.44 2.41 -10.62
CA LYS A 70 -8.44 3.10 -11.45
C LYS A 70 -9.14 2.09 -12.37
N PRO A 71 -10.43 2.33 -12.70
CA PRO A 71 -11.08 1.58 -13.77
C PRO A 71 -10.45 1.98 -15.11
N ASP A 72 -10.14 0.98 -15.92
CA ASP A 72 -9.75 1.11 -17.32
C ASP A 72 -10.63 0.14 -18.13
N GLY A 73 -11.81 0.63 -18.53
CA GLY A 73 -12.88 -0.22 -19.06
C GLY A 73 -13.30 -1.30 -18.06
N ASP A 74 -13.22 -2.57 -18.48
CA ASP A 74 -13.53 -3.74 -17.66
C ASP A 74 -12.38 -4.16 -16.72
N LYS A 75 -11.25 -3.43 -16.71
CA LYS A 75 -10.06 -3.77 -15.93
C LYS A 75 -9.82 -2.78 -14.80
N LEU A 76 -9.06 -3.23 -13.80
CA LEU A 76 -8.54 -2.39 -12.73
C LEU A 76 -7.04 -2.24 -12.92
N THR A 77 -6.60 -1.01 -13.21
CA THR A 77 -5.19 -0.69 -13.40
C THR A 77 -4.62 -0.21 -12.08
N LEU A 78 -3.55 -0.86 -11.62
CA LEU A 78 -2.79 -0.41 -10.46
C LEU A 78 -2.08 0.90 -10.81
N MET A 79 -2.39 1.95 -10.07
CA MET A 79 -1.84 3.28 -10.27
C MET A 79 -0.66 3.55 -9.34
N ASP A 80 -0.78 3.13 -8.08
CA ASP A 80 0.21 3.47 -7.05
C ASP A 80 0.12 2.48 -5.87
N ILE A 81 1.21 2.34 -5.13
CA ILE A 81 1.25 1.63 -3.83
C ILE A 81 1.93 2.57 -2.83
N ARG A 82 1.28 2.82 -1.71
CA ARG A 82 1.75 3.80 -0.72
C ARG A 82 1.78 3.21 0.68
N VAL A 83 2.82 3.53 1.46
CA VAL A 83 2.91 3.13 2.87
C VAL A 83 2.02 4.03 3.73
N GLN A 84 0.80 3.58 4.03
CA GLN A 84 -0.15 4.29 4.89
C GLN A 84 0.36 4.39 6.34
N LYS A 85 0.87 3.26 6.85
CA LYS A 85 1.57 3.18 8.14
C LYS A 85 2.84 2.36 7.97
N GLY A 86 3.91 2.81 8.59
CA GLY A 86 5.13 2.00 8.68
C GLY A 86 5.59 1.89 10.13
N PRO A 87 6.53 0.98 10.40
CA PRO A 87 7.00 0.71 11.74
C PRO A 87 7.86 1.88 12.24
N LYS A 88 7.75 2.17 13.53
CA LYS A 88 8.62 3.05 14.30
C LYS A 88 9.00 2.34 15.58
N ARG A 89 10.29 2.39 15.94
CA ARG A 89 10.79 1.80 17.18
C ARG A 89 10.22 2.56 18.37
N ASP A 90 9.71 1.81 19.34
CA ASP A 90 9.14 2.33 20.59
C ASP A 90 9.61 1.43 21.73
N GLY A 91 10.58 1.91 22.51
CA GLY A 91 11.33 1.08 23.46
C GLY A 91 11.99 -0.13 22.79
N ASP A 92 11.72 -1.32 23.34
CA ASP A 92 12.14 -2.63 22.82
C ASP A 92 11.19 -3.19 21.74
N GLY A 93 10.15 -2.45 21.37
CA GLY A 93 9.12 -2.86 20.43
C GLY A 93 9.01 -2.00 19.18
N TRP A 94 7.97 -2.29 18.40
CA TRP A 94 7.62 -1.58 17.18
C TRP A 94 6.14 -1.21 17.22
N ILE A 95 5.83 0.01 16.79
CA ILE A 95 4.45 0.47 16.58
C ILE A 95 4.28 0.92 15.13
N MET A 96 3.06 0.81 14.60
CA MET A 96 2.72 1.38 13.30
C MET A 96 2.37 2.85 13.43
N VAL A 97 3.14 3.73 12.79
CA VAL A 97 2.86 5.17 12.73
C VAL A 97 2.38 5.57 11.33
N THR A 98 1.36 6.42 11.29
CA THR A 98 0.79 6.92 10.04
C THR A 98 1.82 7.78 9.32
N ARG A 99 2.09 7.48 8.04
CA ARG A 99 3.01 8.25 7.20
C ARG A 99 2.28 9.23 6.27
N LEU A 100 0.94 9.23 6.32
CA LEU A 100 0.01 10.10 5.58
C LEU A 100 0.31 10.30 4.08
N PRO A 101 0.40 9.25 3.25
CA PRO A 101 0.47 9.45 1.81
C PRO A 101 -0.94 9.34 1.21
N VAL A 102 -1.77 10.37 1.35
CA VAL A 102 -2.94 10.47 0.46
C VAL A 102 -2.40 10.64 -0.96
N ALA A 103 -2.86 9.83 -1.92
CA ALA A 103 -2.51 10.05 -3.31
C ALA A 103 -2.90 11.48 -3.72
N TRP A 104 -1.98 12.28 -4.28
CA TRP A 104 -2.30 13.68 -4.56
C TRP A 104 -3.44 13.81 -5.59
N TRP A 105 -3.60 12.82 -6.48
CA TRP A 105 -4.71 12.67 -7.42
C TRP A 105 -6.01 12.15 -6.79
N TRP A 106 -6.03 11.89 -5.48
CA TRP A 106 -7.17 11.43 -4.67
C TRP A 106 -7.91 12.57 -3.96
N LEU A 107 -7.29 13.74 -3.79
CA LEU A 107 -8.01 14.89 -3.27
C LEU A 107 -9.04 15.32 -4.32
N PRO A 108 -10.33 15.51 -3.95
CA PRO A 108 -11.27 16.14 -4.87
C PRO A 108 -10.64 17.47 -5.29
N VAL A 109 -10.57 17.72 -6.61
CA VAL A 109 -10.15 19.01 -7.16
C VAL A 109 -11.20 20.03 -6.72
N GLN A 110 -11.08 20.54 -5.50
CA GLN A 110 -11.53 21.87 -5.14
C GLN A 110 -10.25 22.68 -4.99
N GLU A 111 -10.07 23.61 -5.93
CA GLU A 111 -9.12 24.72 -5.90
C GLU A 111 -7.68 24.42 -6.35
N HIS A 112 -7.48 24.38 -7.66
CA HIS A 112 -6.29 24.97 -8.26
C HIS A 112 -6.74 26.23 -9.03
N PRO A 113 -6.39 27.46 -8.60
CA PRO A 113 -6.45 28.59 -9.52
C PRO A 113 -5.41 28.35 -10.62
N GLY A 114 -5.81 28.65 -11.86
CA GLY A 114 -4.97 28.56 -13.05
C GLY A 114 -3.87 29.61 -13.11
#